data_AF-A0A953LKE3-F1
#
_entry.id   AF-A0A953LKE3-F1
#
_cell.length_a   1.000
_cell.length_b   1.000
_cell.length_c   1.000
_cell.angle_alpha   90.00
_cell.angle_beta   90.00
_cell.angle_gamma   90.00
#
_symmetry.space_group_name_H-M   'P 1'
#
loop_
_entity.id
_entity.type
_entity.pdbx_description
1 polymer ?
#
loop_
_entity_poly.entity_id
_entity_poly.type
_entity_poly.pdbx_seq_one_letter_code
_entity_poly.pdbx_strand_id
1 'polypeptide(L)'
;LEAGYVVHASSSDLGDSLGGFLRRIGRLSDGQFQTAMQRRGRESGRRLGEILIEQGALSPAQVYQAIREHAEGIVWSLFSWEEGEVTFRLGDLALEDTVRIQIPLRQVIVQGVRRGANAKSLVGRMGGRDALFEPSFRFEDLIEIALDEEEYGLLAQVDGGRTLYELCMHGPLSAADNARLLYAYSILGLIRRTGVAERATPAGGIRIKLKTDT
;
A
#
# COMPACT_ATOMS: atom_id res chain seq x y z
N LEU A 1 -0.39 -12.72 -9.53
CA LEU A 1 -0.23 -11.42 -10.23
C LEU A 1 -0.21 -11.73 -11.72
N GLU A 2 -0.80 -10.89 -12.54
CA GLU A 2 -0.82 -11.05 -14.00
C GLU A 2 -0.70 -9.66 -14.64
N ALA A 3 0.29 -9.46 -15.52
CA ALA A 3 0.49 -8.21 -16.26
C ALA A 3 0.42 -6.90 -15.42
N GLY A 4 0.95 -6.89 -14.18
CA GLY A 4 0.91 -5.72 -13.31
C GLY A 4 -0.37 -5.57 -12.46
N TYR A 5 -1.26 -6.57 -12.49
CA TYR A 5 -2.49 -6.60 -11.71
C TYR A 5 -2.46 -7.67 -10.62
N VAL A 6 -3.07 -7.33 -9.49
CA VAL A 6 -3.57 -8.34 -8.55
C VAL A 6 -4.84 -8.92 -9.14
N VAL A 7 -4.78 -10.20 -9.48
CA VAL A 7 -5.90 -10.96 -10.09
C VAL A 7 -6.65 -11.85 -9.12
N HIS A 8 -6.02 -12.17 -7.99
CA HIS A 8 -6.58 -12.97 -6.92
C HIS A 8 -5.78 -12.75 -5.63
N ALA A 9 -6.47 -12.84 -4.49
CA ALA A 9 -5.85 -12.90 -3.17
C ALA A 9 -6.68 -13.84 -2.27
N SER A 10 -6.00 -14.62 -1.45
CA SER A 10 -6.61 -15.53 -0.48
C SER A 10 -5.79 -15.53 0.81
N SER A 11 -6.46 -15.84 1.92
CA SER A 11 -5.88 -15.94 3.25
C SER A 11 -6.21 -17.30 3.84
N SER A 12 -5.27 -17.85 4.60
CA SER A 12 -5.49 -19.06 5.39
C SER A 12 -6.18 -18.76 6.73
N ASP A 13 -6.29 -17.49 7.12
CA ASP A 13 -7.02 -17.10 8.32
C ASP A 13 -8.54 -17.25 8.09
N LEU A 14 -9.20 -18.00 8.96
CA LEU A 14 -10.66 -18.18 8.92
C LEU A 14 -11.42 -16.88 9.16
N GLY A 15 -10.82 -15.94 9.92
CA GLY A 15 -11.33 -14.59 10.13
C GLY A 15 -11.38 -13.76 8.84
N ASP A 16 -10.50 -14.07 7.90
CA ASP A 16 -10.45 -13.49 6.56
C ASP A 16 -11.30 -14.28 5.55
N SER A 17 -12.26 -15.10 5.98
CA SER A 17 -13.20 -15.70 5.04
C SER A 17 -14.12 -14.63 4.43
N LEU A 18 -14.51 -14.78 3.16
CA LEU A 18 -15.45 -13.85 2.48
C LEU A 18 -16.75 -13.67 3.27
N GLY A 19 -17.27 -14.75 3.86
CA GLY A 19 -18.48 -14.68 4.69
C GLY A 19 -18.27 -13.93 6.00
N GLY A 20 -17.13 -14.13 6.66
CA GLY A 20 -16.74 -13.36 7.85
C GLY A 20 -16.56 -11.86 7.52
N PHE A 21 -15.90 -11.57 6.40
CA PHE A 21 -15.75 -10.21 5.87
C PHE A 21 -17.11 -9.53 5.65
N LEU A 22 -18.03 -10.19 4.93
CA LEU A 22 -19.36 -9.67 4.63
C LEU A 22 -20.20 -9.38 5.89
N ARG A 23 -20.08 -10.20 6.94
CA ARG A 23 -20.70 -9.93 8.24
C ARG A 23 -20.10 -8.72 8.92
N ARG A 24 -18.75 -8.63 8.95
CA ARG A 24 -18.02 -7.55 9.61
C ARG A 24 -18.36 -6.18 9.02
N ILE A 25 -18.56 -6.09 7.71
CA ILE A 25 -18.97 -4.84 7.04
C ILE A 25 -20.49 -4.63 7.01
N GLY A 26 -21.27 -5.48 7.67
CA GLY A 26 -22.74 -5.35 7.77
C GLY A 26 -23.51 -5.65 6.49
N ARG A 27 -22.87 -6.21 5.45
CA ARG A 27 -23.54 -6.60 4.19
C ARG A 27 -24.28 -7.94 4.28
N LEU A 28 -24.07 -8.68 5.37
CA LEU A 28 -24.72 -9.95 5.61
C LEU A 28 -25.14 -10.03 7.08
N SER A 29 -26.43 -10.28 7.33
CA SER A 29 -26.91 -10.54 8.68
C SER A 29 -26.46 -11.91 9.18
N ASP A 30 -26.43 -12.10 10.50
CA ASP A 30 -26.08 -13.40 11.09
C ASP A 30 -27.00 -14.53 10.59
N GLY A 31 -28.29 -14.26 10.44
CA GLY A 31 -29.25 -15.23 9.88
C GLY A 31 -28.89 -15.64 8.45
N GLN A 32 -28.70 -14.67 7.55
CA GLN A 32 -28.33 -14.92 6.16
C GLN A 32 -26.99 -15.67 6.05
N PHE A 33 -26.01 -15.32 6.87
CA PHE A 33 -24.73 -16.03 6.92
C PHE A 33 -24.89 -17.50 7.33
N GLN A 34 -25.63 -17.77 8.42
CA GLN A 34 -25.83 -19.14 8.88
C GLN A 34 -26.57 -19.98 7.83
N THR A 35 -27.61 -19.43 7.20
CA THR A 35 -28.32 -20.11 6.10
C THR A 35 -27.39 -20.40 4.92
N ALA A 36 -26.54 -19.45 4.52
CA ALA A 36 -25.58 -19.64 3.44
C ALA A 36 -24.53 -20.71 3.78
N MET A 37 -23.98 -20.71 5.01
CA MET A 37 -23.00 -21.70 5.47
C MET A 37 -23.59 -23.10 5.56
N GLN A 38 -24.80 -23.26 6.08
CA GLN A 38 -25.49 -24.56 6.13
C GLN A 38 -25.72 -25.12 4.74
N ARG A 39 -26.14 -24.27 3.79
CA ARG A 39 -26.37 -24.68 2.41
C ARG A 39 -25.07 -25.11 1.73
N ARG A 40 -24.00 -24.35 1.93
CA ARG A 40 -22.65 -24.68 1.44
C ARG A 40 -22.13 -26.01 1.99
N GLY A 41 -22.44 -26.33 3.25
CA GLY A 41 -22.06 -27.61 3.87
C GLY A 41 -22.82 -28.82 3.29
N ARG A 42 -24.04 -28.62 2.78
CA ARG A 42 -24.85 -29.67 2.13
C ARG A 42 -24.53 -29.82 0.65
N GLU A 43 -24.25 -28.71 -0.03
CA GLU A 43 -23.99 -28.63 -1.46
C GLU A 43 -22.47 -28.50 -1.71
N SER A 44 -21.73 -29.61 -1.52
CA SER A 44 -20.26 -29.62 -1.66
C SER A 44 -19.82 -29.09 -3.03
N GLY A 45 -18.75 -28.29 -3.05
CA GLY A 45 -18.21 -27.66 -4.26
C GLY A 45 -18.83 -26.31 -4.62
N ARG A 46 -19.93 -25.91 -3.97
CA ARG A 46 -20.58 -24.63 -4.27
C ARG A 46 -19.89 -23.42 -3.64
N ARG A 47 -19.97 -22.31 -4.38
CA ARG A 47 -19.37 -21.02 -4.00
C ARG A 47 -20.31 -20.23 -3.12
N LEU A 48 -19.75 -19.59 -2.10
CA LEU A 48 -20.53 -18.73 -1.20
C LEU A 48 -21.23 -17.61 -1.97
N GLY A 49 -20.56 -16.98 -2.93
CA GLY A 49 -21.15 -15.90 -3.73
C GLY A 49 -22.43 -16.32 -4.47
N GLU A 50 -22.43 -17.50 -5.09
CA GLU A 50 -23.61 -18.02 -5.80
C GLU A 50 -24.77 -18.30 -4.83
N ILE A 51 -24.47 -18.90 -3.68
CA ILE A 51 -25.47 -19.19 -2.65
C ILE A 51 -26.13 -17.90 -2.15
N LEU A 52 -25.33 -16.84 -1.95
CA LEU A 52 -25.83 -15.53 -1.52
C LEU A 52 -26.72 -14.86 -2.57
N ILE A 53 -26.44 -15.08 -3.86
CA ILE A 53 -27.27 -14.59 -4.97
C ILE A 53 -28.62 -15.30 -5.01
N GLU A 54 -28.61 -16.63 -4.96
CA GLU A 54 -29.84 -17.43 -5.00
C GLU A 54 -30.77 -17.18 -3.82
N GLN A 55 -30.21 -16.90 -2.64
CA GLN A 55 -30.98 -16.57 -1.45
C GLN A 55 -31.51 -15.13 -1.45
N GLY A 56 -31.19 -14.33 -2.47
CA GLY A 56 -31.56 -12.92 -2.55
C GLY A 56 -30.85 -12.03 -1.52
N ALA A 57 -29.78 -12.52 -0.90
CA ALA A 57 -29.03 -11.77 0.11
C ALA A 57 -28.17 -10.68 -0.54
N LEU A 58 -27.57 -10.96 -1.70
CA LEU A 58 -26.76 -10.02 -2.47
C LEU A 58 -27.01 -10.20 -3.97
N SER A 59 -27.02 -9.12 -4.74
CA SER A 59 -26.99 -9.17 -6.20
C SER A 59 -25.62 -9.64 -6.73
N PRO A 60 -25.53 -10.13 -7.98
CA PRO A 60 -24.24 -10.48 -8.60
C PRO A 60 -23.21 -9.34 -8.54
N ALA A 61 -23.64 -8.10 -8.76
CA ALA A 61 -22.77 -6.93 -8.67
C ALA A 61 -22.24 -6.71 -7.25
N GLN A 62 -23.09 -6.87 -6.22
CA GLN A 62 -22.67 -6.75 -4.82
C GLN A 62 -21.70 -7.87 -4.41
N VAL A 63 -21.91 -9.09 -4.90
CA VAL A 63 -20.96 -10.20 -4.67
C VAL A 63 -19.62 -9.91 -5.32
N TYR A 64 -19.60 -9.44 -6.57
CA TYR A 64 -18.36 -9.08 -7.25
C TYR A 64 -17.60 -7.98 -6.49
N GLN A 65 -18.30 -6.91 -6.07
CA GLN A 65 -17.71 -5.84 -5.28
C GLN A 65 -17.18 -6.35 -3.93
N ALA A 66 -17.93 -7.22 -3.25
CA ALA A 66 -17.48 -7.82 -2.00
C ALA A 66 -16.22 -8.67 -2.17
N ILE A 67 -16.11 -9.45 -3.24
CA ILE A 67 -14.91 -10.23 -3.55
C ILE A 67 -13.72 -9.30 -3.80
N ARG A 68 -13.94 -8.20 -4.54
CA ARG A 68 -12.91 -7.19 -4.78
C ARG A 68 -12.44 -6.54 -3.48
N GLU A 69 -13.35 -5.99 -2.69
CA GLU A 69 -13.03 -5.35 -1.40
C GLU A 69 -12.35 -6.33 -0.43
N HIS A 70 -12.78 -7.60 -0.42
CA HIS A 70 -12.20 -8.65 0.40
C HIS A 70 -10.75 -8.95 -0.01
N ALA A 71 -10.50 -9.11 -1.31
CA ALA A 71 -9.15 -9.34 -1.82
C ALA A 71 -8.24 -8.13 -1.61
N GLU A 72 -8.75 -6.91 -1.80
CA GLU A 72 -8.05 -5.67 -1.44
C GLU A 72 -7.67 -5.67 0.05
N GLY A 73 -8.60 -6.06 0.93
CA GLY A 73 -8.36 -6.20 2.37
C GLY A 73 -7.26 -7.20 2.71
N ILE A 74 -7.24 -8.37 2.06
CA ILE A 74 -6.19 -9.38 2.24
C ILE A 74 -4.83 -8.82 1.79
N VAL A 75 -4.76 -8.16 0.64
CA VAL A 75 -3.47 -7.64 0.16
C VAL A 75 -2.96 -6.49 1.02
N TRP A 76 -3.86 -5.59 1.45
CA TRP A 76 -3.45 -4.47 2.30
C TRP A 76 -3.13 -4.87 3.74
N SER A 77 -3.68 -5.98 4.26
CA SER A 77 -3.29 -6.48 5.57
C SER A 77 -1.80 -6.85 5.64
N LEU A 78 -1.18 -7.21 4.51
CA LEU A 78 0.26 -7.49 4.43
C LEU A 78 1.12 -6.27 4.78
N PHE A 79 0.61 -5.05 4.62
CA PHE A 79 1.39 -3.83 4.89
C PHE A 79 1.49 -3.49 6.39
N SER A 80 0.74 -4.19 7.26
CA SER A 80 0.91 -4.09 8.71
C SER A 80 1.87 -5.13 9.27
N TRP A 81 2.36 -6.07 8.45
CA TRP A 81 3.31 -7.10 8.89
C TRP A 81 4.70 -6.49 8.99
N GLU A 82 5.36 -6.69 10.14
CA GLU A 82 6.73 -6.24 10.33
C GLU A 82 7.74 -7.20 9.70
N GLU A 83 7.43 -8.50 9.73
CA GLU A 83 8.26 -9.60 9.26
C GLU A 83 7.38 -10.68 8.60
N GLY A 84 7.96 -11.44 7.67
CA GLY A 84 7.28 -12.53 6.98
C GLY A 84 8.14 -13.16 5.90
N GLU A 85 7.73 -14.34 5.43
CA GLU A 85 8.39 -15.05 4.34
C GLU A 85 7.59 -14.94 3.05
N VAL A 86 8.28 -14.69 1.93
CA VAL A 86 7.67 -14.58 0.60
C VAL A 86 8.27 -15.62 -0.31
N THR A 87 7.42 -16.38 -0.99
CA THR A 87 7.83 -17.31 -2.05
C THR A 87 7.22 -16.88 -3.38
N PHE A 88 8.06 -16.74 -4.40
CA PHE A 88 7.62 -16.50 -5.77
C PHE A 88 7.59 -17.81 -6.54
N ARG A 89 6.47 -18.10 -7.21
CA ARG A 89 6.32 -19.25 -8.10
C ARG A 89 5.88 -18.76 -9.47
N LEU A 90 6.62 -19.14 -10.49
CA LEU A 90 6.26 -18.90 -11.88
C LEU A 90 5.37 -20.04 -12.38
N GLY A 91 4.29 -19.69 -13.07
CA GLY A 91 3.35 -20.65 -13.63
C GLY A 91 1.93 -20.08 -13.70
N ASP A 92 1.07 -20.79 -14.41
CA ASP A 92 -0.33 -20.39 -14.53
C ASP A 92 -1.06 -20.67 -13.22
N LEU A 93 -1.73 -19.63 -12.70
CA LEU A 93 -2.72 -19.81 -11.66
C LEU A 93 -3.94 -20.46 -12.33
N ALA A 94 -4.21 -21.73 -11.99
CA ALA A 94 -5.46 -22.40 -12.38
C ALA A 94 -6.64 -21.71 -11.68
N LEU A 95 -7.10 -20.60 -12.26
CA LEU A 95 -8.23 -19.79 -11.79
C LEU A 95 -9.47 -20.03 -12.64
N GLU A 96 -9.57 -21.18 -13.33
CA GLU A 96 -10.58 -21.45 -14.36
C GLU A 96 -12.00 -21.14 -13.87
N ASP A 97 -12.28 -21.36 -12.58
CA ASP A 97 -13.57 -20.99 -12.02
C ASP A 97 -13.55 -19.67 -11.22
N THR A 98 -12.41 -19.13 -10.78
CA THR A 98 -12.34 -18.03 -9.80
C THR A 98 -12.51 -16.65 -10.42
N VAL A 99 -13.54 -15.88 -9.98
CA VAL A 99 -13.33 -14.61 -9.25
C VAL A 99 -12.13 -13.74 -9.66
N ARG A 100 -11.90 -13.41 -10.94
CA ARG A 100 -10.78 -12.53 -11.32
C ARG A 100 -11.11 -11.08 -11.00
N ILE A 101 -10.28 -10.48 -10.16
CA ILE A 101 -10.31 -9.04 -9.90
C ILE A 101 -9.23 -8.37 -10.75
N GLN A 102 -9.33 -7.06 -10.94
CA GLN A 102 -8.30 -6.27 -11.63
C GLN A 102 -7.98 -5.07 -10.77
N ILE A 103 -6.95 -5.21 -9.94
CA ILE A 103 -6.45 -4.12 -9.11
C ILE A 103 -5.02 -3.81 -9.56
N PRO A 104 -4.73 -2.59 -10.03
CA PRO A 104 -3.38 -2.20 -10.41
C PRO A 104 -2.42 -2.36 -9.23
N LEU A 105 -1.31 -3.08 -9.43
CA LEU A 105 -0.35 -3.36 -8.35
C LEU A 105 0.25 -2.08 -7.77
N ARG A 106 0.52 -1.08 -8.62
CA ARG A 106 1.07 0.20 -8.17
C ARG A 106 0.10 0.94 -7.23
N GLN A 107 -1.19 0.92 -7.54
CA GLN A 107 -2.23 1.49 -6.68
C GLN A 107 -2.29 0.74 -5.34
N VAL A 108 -2.19 -0.60 -5.37
CA VAL A 108 -2.10 -1.41 -4.15
C VAL A 108 -0.94 -0.98 -3.27
N ILE A 109 0.25 -0.76 -3.84
CA ILE A 109 1.46 -0.35 -3.11
C ILE A 109 1.25 1.03 -2.46
N VAL A 110 0.81 2.04 -3.22
CA VAL A 110 0.58 3.39 -2.67
C VAL A 110 -0.40 3.33 -1.49
N GLN A 111 -1.56 2.70 -1.72
CA GLN A 111 -2.63 2.63 -0.73
C GLN A 111 -2.26 1.76 0.49
N GLY A 112 -1.49 0.69 0.28
CA GLY A 112 -1.00 -0.18 1.35
C GLY A 112 -0.02 0.55 2.26
N VAL A 113 0.98 1.22 1.68
CA VAL A 113 1.98 1.99 2.44
C VAL A 113 1.31 3.13 3.23
N ARG A 114 0.33 3.83 2.63
CA ARG A 114 -0.41 4.91 3.31
C ARG A 114 -1.13 4.44 4.58
N ARG A 115 -1.62 3.20 4.61
CA ARG A 115 -2.44 2.68 5.72
C ARG A 115 -1.64 1.99 6.82
N GLY A 116 -0.69 1.14 6.45
CA GLY A 116 -0.07 0.21 7.39
C GLY A 116 1.28 0.65 7.96
N ALA A 117 2.02 1.49 7.24
CA ALA A 117 3.44 1.65 7.53
C ALA A 117 3.74 2.69 8.63
N ASN A 118 4.73 2.37 9.47
CA ASN A 118 5.27 3.31 10.46
C ASN A 118 6.14 4.37 9.77
N ALA A 119 5.65 5.61 9.70
CA ALA A 119 6.30 6.71 9.01
C ALA A 119 7.77 6.95 9.45
N LYS A 120 8.06 6.86 10.75
CA LYS A 120 9.42 7.07 11.28
C LYS A 120 10.39 6.00 10.78
N SER A 121 9.95 4.74 10.76
CA SER A 121 10.74 3.62 10.21
C SER A 121 11.02 3.82 8.72
N LEU A 122 10.00 4.24 7.95
CA LEU A 122 10.15 4.51 6.52
C LEU A 122 11.17 5.61 6.23
N VAL A 123 11.13 6.72 6.98
CA VAL A 123 12.12 7.80 6.85
C VAL A 123 13.54 7.29 7.09
N GLY A 124 13.73 6.39 8.07
CA GLY A 124 15.01 5.73 8.30
C GLY A 124 15.49 4.93 7.09
N ARG A 125 14.59 4.12 6.49
CA ARG A 125 14.87 3.32 5.28
C ARG A 125 15.21 4.19 4.06
N MET A 126 14.69 5.40 4.00
CA MET A 126 14.94 6.37 2.92
C MET A 126 16.28 7.14 3.06
N GLY A 127 17.08 6.84 4.09
CA GLY A 127 18.36 7.51 4.33
C GLY A 127 18.30 8.66 5.33
N GLY A 128 17.18 8.80 6.05
CA GLY A 128 17.01 9.77 7.13
C GLY A 128 16.62 11.17 6.65
N ARG A 129 16.44 12.08 7.61
CA ARG A 129 15.87 13.42 7.44
C ARG A 129 16.55 14.28 6.36
N ASP A 130 17.86 14.12 6.17
CA ASP A 130 18.67 14.97 5.29
C ASP A 130 18.81 14.36 3.87
N ALA A 131 18.16 13.23 3.59
CA ALA A 131 18.20 12.60 2.28
C ALA A 131 17.56 13.48 1.20
N LEU A 132 18.18 13.49 0.01
CA LEU A 132 17.71 14.21 -1.16
C LEU A 132 17.19 13.25 -2.22
N PHE A 133 16.14 13.66 -2.92
CA PHE A 133 15.47 12.88 -3.95
C PHE A 133 15.21 13.73 -5.18
N GLU A 134 15.38 13.13 -6.37
CA GLU A 134 15.04 13.73 -7.66
C GLU A 134 13.90 12.96 -8.34
N PRO A 135 13.12 13.59 -9.23
CA PRO A 135 12.15 12.88 -10.08
C PRO A 135 12.82 11.82 -10.94
N SER A 136 12.21 10.65 -11.02
CA SER A 136 12.63 9.54 -11.89
C SER A 136 11.46 8.88 -12.64
N PHE A 137 10.25 9.45 -12.55
CA PHE A 137 9.05 8.95 -13.22
C PHE A 137 8.99 9.33 -14.70
N ARG A 138 8.22 8.56 -15.48
CA ARG A 138 7.74 8.93 -16.82
C ARG A 138 6.27 9.33 -16.77
N PHE A 139 5.77 9.96 -17.84
CA PHE A 139 4.38 10.39 -17.89
C PHE A 139 3.40 9.21 -17.78
N GLU A 140 3.75 8.06 -18.36
CA GLU A 140 2.93 6.85 -18.31
C GLU A 140 2.79 6.30 -16.89
N ASP A 141 3.83 6.42 -16.04
CA ASP A 141 3.78 5.97 -14.65
C ASP A 141 2.71 6.73 -13.84
N LEU A 142 2.48 8.01 -14.18
CA LEU A 142 1.49 8.84 -13.49
C LEU A 142 0.06 8.45 -13.85
N ILE A 143 -0.18 8.04 -15.09
CA ILE A 143 -1.51 7.58 -15.55
C ILE A 143 -1.88 6.28 -14.84
N GLU A 144 -0.94 5.33 -14.71
CA GLU A 144 -1.20 4.03 -14.08
C GLU A 144 -1.47 4.14 -12.57
N ILE A 145 -0.82 5.08 -11.89
CA ILE A 145 -0.95 5.24 -10.44
C ILE A 145 -2.23 6.02 -10.07
N ALA A 146 -2.68 6.93 -10.95
CA ALA A 146 -3.86 7.76 -10.74
C ALA A 146 -3.81 8.54 -9.42
N LEU A 147 -2.74 9.32 -9.22
CA LEU A 147 -2.58 10.18 -8.06
C LEU A 147 -3.67 11.25 -8.00
N ASP A 148 -4.14 11.56 -6.79
CA ASP A 148 -4.99 12.73 -6.56
C ASP A 148 -4.19 14.06 -6.58
N GLU A 149 -4.89 15.19 -6.40
CA GLU A 149 -4.30 16.53 -6.45
C GLU A 149 -3.23 16.74 -5.38
N GLU A 150 -3.47 16.30 -4.14
CA GLU A 150 -2.54 16.46 -3.03
C GLU A 150 -1.33 15.53 -3.20
N GLU A 151 -1.57 14.31 -3.64
CA GLU A 151 -0.52 13.34 -3.92
C GLU A 151 0.40 13.83 -5.04
N TYR A 152 -0.17 14.24 -6.18
CA TYR A 152 0.63 14.84 -7.25
C TYR A 152 1.35 16.11 -6.79
N GLY A 153 0.67 16.94 -5.98
CA GLY A 153 1.25 18.14 -5.38
C GLY A 153 2.50 17.84 -4.56
N LEU A 154 2.53 16.75 -3.79
CA LEU A 154 3.72 16.31 -3.07
C LEU A 154 4.82 15.83 -4.03
N LEU A 155 4.48 15.01 -5.03
CA LEU A 155 5.44 14.50 -6.00
C LEU A 155 6.13 15.64 -6.77
N ALA A 156 5.37 16.68 -7.13
CA ALA A 156 5.87 17.86 -7.83
C ALA A 156 6.84 18.73 -7.00
N GLN A 157 6.87 18.57 -5.68
CA GLN A 157 7.84 19.26 -4.81
C GLN A 157 9.21 18.58 -4.78
N VAL A 158 9.32 17.34 -5.27
CA VAL A 158 10.58 16.60 -5.29
C VAL A 158 11.43 17.15 -6.44
N ASP A 159 12.47 17.91 -6.11
CA ASP A 159 13.26 18.68 -7.08
C ASP A 159 14.78 18.44 -6.98
N GLY A 160 15.22 17.54 -6.10
CA GLY A 160 16.64 17.29 -5.80
C GLY A 160 17.25 18.26 -4.78
N GLY A 161 16.58 19.36 -4.44
CA GLY A 161 17.08 20.38 -3.51
C GLY A 161 16.47 20.28 -2.12
N ARG A 162 15.21 19.84 -2.01
CA ARG A 162 14.52 19.70 -0.72
C ARG A 162 14.89 18.39 -0.03
N THR A 163 15.20 18.50 1.26
CA THR A 163 15.42 17.35 2.12
C THR A 163 14.14 16.56 2.35
N LEU A 164 14.29 15.28 2.67
CA LEU A 164 13.18 14.43 3.06
C LEU A 164 12.39 15.03 4.24
N TYR A 165 13.06 15.68 5.19
CA TYR A 165 12.41 16.41 6.28
C TYR A 165 11.53 17.55 5.81
N GLU A 166 12.02 18.40 4.91
CA GLU A 166 11.25 19.53 4.37
C GLU A 166 10.04 19.03 3.57
N LEU A 167 10.22 18.00 2.74
CA LEU A 167 9.13 17.37 2.00
C LEU A 167 8.07 16.76 2.94
N CYS A 168 8.49 16.15 4.05
CA CYS A 168 7.54 15.66 5.05
C CYS A 168 6.79 16.81 5.74
N MET A 169 7.50 17.87 6.15
CA MET A 169 6.93 18.93 7.00
C MET A 169 6.13 19.99 6.24
N HIS A 170 6.45 20.22 4.96
CA HIS A 170 5.88 21.29 4.14
C HIS A 170 5.10 20.76 2.91
N GLY A 171 4.96 19.43 2.80
CA GLY A 171 4.06 18.81 1.85
C GLY A 171 2.58 19.08 2.16
N PRO A 172 1.68 18.80 1.21
CA PRO A 172 0.25 19.11 1.33
C PRO A 172 -0.48 18.25 2.38
N LEU A 173 0.03 17.05 2.68
CA LEU A 173 -0.58 16.14 3.66
C LEU A 173 0.07 16.29 5.04
N SER A 174 -0.39 15.48 6.01
CA SER A 174 0.28 15.37 7.31
C SER A 174 1.71 14.86 7.15
N ALA A 175 2.62 15.20 8.08
CA ALA A 175 4.02 14.78 7.97
C ALA A 175 4.20 13.26 7.92
N ALA A 176 3.34 12.51 8.59
CA ALA A 176 3.36 11.05 8.53
C ALA A 176 2.88 10.53 7.16
N ASP A 177 1.85 11.15 6.58
CA ASP A 177 1.32 10.74 5.28
C ASP A 177 2.25 11.14 4.14
N ASN A 178 2.85 12.33 4.19
CA ASN A 178 3.91 12.72 3.25
C ASN A 178 5.07 11.72 3.29
N ALA A 179 5.53 11.32 4.48
CA ALA A 179 6.60 10.32 4.62
C ALA A 179 6.23 8.95 4.01
N ARG A 180 5.00 8.47 4.26
CA ARG A 180 4.49 7.22 3.67
C ARG A 180 4.43 7.31 2.14
N LEU A 181 3.94 8.43 1.64
CA LEU A 181 3.76 8.64 0.21
C LEU A 181 5.11 8.78 -0.52
N LEU A 182 6.07 9.51 0.04
CA LEU A 182 7.45 9.60 -0.47
C LEU A 182 8.14 8.24 -0.49
N TYR A 183 7.90 7.40 0.52
CA TYR A 183 8.39 6.02 0.51
C TYR A 183 7.76 5.20 -0.63
N ALA A 184 6.45 5.31 -0.83
CA ALA A 184 5.78 4.64 -1.94
C ALA A 184 6.35 5.10 -3.29
N TYR A 185 6.59 6.41 -3.48
CA TYR A 185 7.21 6.96 -4.68
C TYR A 185 8.62 6.40 -4.92
N SER A 186 9.42 6.25 -3.87
CA SER A 186 10.76 5.67 -3.95
C SER A 186 10.71 4.20 -4.39
N ILE A 187 9.85 3.39 -3.78
CA ILE A 187 9.67 1.97 -4.14
C ILE A 187 9.14 1.79 -5.56
N LEU A 188 8.25 2.68 -6.00
CA LEU A 188 7.68 2.68 -7.34
C LEU A 188 8.61 3.30 -8.39
N GLY A 189 9.79 3.78 -7.99
CA GLY A 189 10.76 4.41 -8.90
C GLY A 189 10.34 5.77 -9.43
N LEU A 190 9.32 6.41 -8.84
CA LEU A 190 8.90 7.76 -9.24
C LEU A 190 9.91 8.81 -8.79
N ILE A 191 10.61 8.54 -7.70
CA ILE A 191 11.70 9.39 -7.20
C ILE A 191 12.92 8.52 -6.93
N ARG A 192 14.10 9.11 -7.07
CA ARG A 192 15.38 8.44 -6.85
C ARG A 192 16.19 9.21 -5.83
N ARG A 193 16.82 8.50 -4.89
CA ARG A 193 17.74 9.12 -3.94
C ARG A 193 19.03 9.54 -4.65
N THR A 194 19.40 10.80 -4.50
CA THR A 194 20.60 11.40 -5.11
C THR A 194 21.74 11.59 -4.11
N GLY A 195 21.42 11.73 -2.82
CA GLY A 195 22.44 11.93 -1.80
C GLY A 195 21.86 12.34 -0.45
N VAL A 196 22.64 13.13 0.27
CA VAL A 196 22.29 13.76 1.54
C VAL A 196 22.69 15.22 1.43
N ALA A 197 21.83 16.13 1.89
CA ALA A 197 22.16 17.56 1.93
C ALA A 197 23.44 17.76 2.76
N GLU A 198 24.40 18.51 2.21
CA GLU A 198 25.58 18.90 2.96
C GLU A 198 25.14 19.74 4.15
N ARG A 199 25.37 19.23 5.37
CA ARG A 199 25.24 20.04 6.57
C ARG A 199 26.33 21.10 6.49
N ALA A 200 25.95 22.36 6.28
CA ALA A 200 26.86 23.48 6.41
C ALA A 200 27.60 23.34 7.75
N THR A 201 28.90 23.07 7.70
CA THR A 201 29.72 23.07 8.90
C THR A 201 29.67 24.50 9.42
N PRO A 202 29.29 24.76 10.69
CA PRO A 202 29.34 26.12 11.19
C PRO A 202 30.79 26.60 11.05
N ALA A 203 30.99 27.65 10.25
CA ALA A 203 32.27 28.32 10.08
C ALA A 203 32.64 29.02 11.40
N GLY A 204 33.08 28.23 12.37
CA GLY A 204 33.41 28.65 13.72
C GLY A 204 34.68 27.92 14.16
N GLY A 205 35.75 28.03 13.38
CA GLY A 205 37.08 27.59 13.81
C GLY A 205 37.50 28.38 15.04
N ILE A 206 37.53 27.74 16.20
CA ILE A 206 38.10 28.29 17.44
C ILE A 206 39.59 28.56 17.18
N ARG A 207 39.98 29.82 17.00
CA ARG A 207 41.40 30.22 16.99
C ARG A 207 41.90 30.29 18.42
N ILE A 208 42.57 29.23 18.87
CA ILE A 208 43.33 29.26 20.12
C ILE A 208 44.65 30.00 19.83
N LYS A 209 44.76 31.26 20.25
CA LYS A 209 46.05 31.95 20.32
C LYS A 209 46.78 31.48 21.58
N LEU A 210 47.79 30.63 21.42
CA LEU A 210 48.76 30.37 22.47
C LEU A 210 49.64 31.61 22.62
N LYS A 211 49.58 32.24 23.80
CA LYS A 211 50.48 33.31 24.20
C LYS A 211 51.67 32.64 24.89
N THR A 212 52.83 32.66 24.24
CA THR A 212 54.10 32.26 24.85
C THR A 212 54.65 33.49 25.55
N ASP A 213 54.61 33.51 26.89
CA ASP A 213 55.36 34.50 27.66
C ASP A 213 56.83 34.03 27.74
N THR A 214 57.73 35.00 27.51
CA THR A 214 59.19 34.89 27.61
C THR A 214 59.62 35.19 29.05
#